data_AF-A0A3B9JD53-F1
#
_entry.id   AF-A0A3B9JD53-F1
#
_cell.length_a   1.000
_cell.length_b   1.000
_cell.length_c   1.000
_cell.angle_alpha   90.00
_cell.angle_beta   90.00
_cell.angle_gamma   90.00
#
_symmetry.space_group_name_H-M   'P 1'
#
loop_
_entity.id
_entity.type
_entity.pdbx_description
1 polymer ?
#
loop_
_entity_poly.entity_id
_entity_poly.type
_entity_poly.pdbx_seq_one_letter_code
_entity_poly.pdbx_strand_id
1 'polypeptide(L)'
;MLWVSMALGILMTNKMARSWPGVPLAFAIHEFISLLGVGFSMFHALVLLGDRYINYDFAQVAIPFASSYEPVWVGLGQLGFYVMLIVTLSFYVRQKIGQKTWRVIHYVSFLTYGMALLHGLTAGSDTSLPWAQQYYWVSGGSLLFLLMYRIVISLSNKKSPAPARVTNE
;
A
#
# COMPACT_ATOMS: atom_id res chain seq x y z
N MET A 1 3.35 -0.99 -8.80
CA MET A 1 3.37 0.36 -8.19
C MET A 1 3.06 0.34 -6.69
N LEU A 2 1.96 -0.29 -6.28
CA LEU A 2 1.55 -0.33 -4.86
C LEU A 2 2.65 -0.84 -3.89
N TRP A 3 3.32 -1.95 -4.23
CA TRP A 3 4.43 -2.49 -3.45
C TRP A 3 5.56 -1.47 -3.22
N VAL A 4 6.02 -0.82 -4.30
CA VAL A 4 7.12 0.15 -4.25
C VAL A 4 6.74 1.38 -3.42
N SER A 5 5.53 1.93 -3.60
CA SER A 5 5.03 3.04 -2.79
C SER A 5 5.01 2.68 -1.29
N MET A 6 4.50 1.49 -0.94
CA MET A 6 4.47 1.01 0.45
C MET A 6 5.87 0.87 1.03
N ALA A 7 6.80 0.26 0.29
CA ALA A 7 8.18 0.09 0.72
C ALA A 7 8.84 1.45 1.00
N LEU A 8 8.66 2.43 0.11
CA LEU A 8 9.15 3.80 0.30
C LEU A 8 8.55 4.44 1.55
N GLY A 9 7.24 4.29 1.78
CA GLY A 9 6.56 4.82 2.96
C GLY A 9 7.14 4.26 4.27
N ILE A 10 7.41 2.96 4.33
CA ILE A 10 8.03 2.33 5.50
C ILE A 10 9.47 2.84 5.69
N LEU A 11 10.28 2.85 4.62
CA LEU A 11 11.68 3.31 4.65
C LEU A 11 11.82 4.77 5.11
N MET A 12 10.89 5.63 4.71
CA MET A 12 10.85 7.04 5.14
C MET A 12 10.59 7.17 6.64
N THR A 13 9.70 6.35 7.20
CA THR A 13 9.41 6.36 8.65
C THR A 13 10.55 5.79 9.51
N ASN A 14 11.38 4.89 8.96
CA ASN A 14 12.54 4.32 9.65
C ASN A 14 13.75 5.26 9.72
N LYS A 15 13.62 6.51 9.25
CA LYS A 15 14.72 7.48 9.08
C LYS A 15 15.86 7.01 8.16
N MET A 16 15.71 5.86 7.49
CA MET A 16 16.69 5.35 6.51
C MET A 16 16.74 6.24 5.27
N ALA A 17 15.61 6.85 4.89
CA ALA A 17 15.55 7.82 3.79
C ALA A 17 16.36 9.11 4.03
N ARG A 18 16.88 9.33 5.26
CA ARG A 18 17.71 10.48 5.60
C ARG A 18 19.12 10.37 5.01
N SER A 19 19.58 9.15 4.71
CA SER A 19 20.93 8.89 4.20
C SER A 19 21.02 8.95 2.67
N TRP A 20 20.00 8.47 1.94
CA TRP A 20 19.86 8.53 0.48
C TRP A 20 18.42 8.05 0.14
N PRO A 21 17.62 8.70 -0.74
CA PRO A 21 17.88 9.85 -1.61
C PRO A 21 17.67 11.23 -0.96
N GLY A 22 17.41 11.28 0.35
CA GLY A 22 17.03 12.50 1.06
C GLY A 22 15.51 12.63 1.19
N VAL A 23 15.08 13.31 2.25
CA VAL A 23 13.67 13.35 2.67
C VAL A 23 12.74 13.94 1.59
N PRO A 24 13.01 15.11 0.98
CA PRO A 24 12.10 15.71 0.01
C PRO A 24 11.91 14.84 -1.25
N LEU A 25 13.01 14.28 -1.76
CA LEU A 25 12.97 13.43 -2.95
C LEU A 25 12.25 12.10 -2.67
N ALA A 26 12.45 11.50 -1.50
CA ALA A 26 11.71 10.30 -1.11
C ALA A 26 10.19 10.56 -1.04
N PHE A 27 9.75 11.72 -0.51
CA PHE A 27 8.34 12.12 -0.52
C PHE A 27 7.80 12.28 -1.94
N ALA A 28 8.53 12.97 -2.83
CA ALA A 28 8.11 13.17 -4.21
C ALA A 28 7.98 11.85 -4.97
N ILE A 29 8.93 10.93 -4.81
CA ILE A 29 8.87 9.60 -5.43
C ILE A 29 7.71 8.79 -4.86
N HIS A 30 7.51 8.79 -3.54
CA HIS A 30 6.38 8.09 -2.92
C HIS A 30 5.04 8.61 -3.45
N GLU A 31 4.86 9.93 -3.54
CA GLU A 31 3.64 10.53 -4.11
C GLU A 31 3.46 10.13 -5.58
N PHE A 32 4.48 10.30 -6.41
CA PHE A 32 4.43 9.97 -7.83
C PHE A 32 4.08 8.48 -8.07
N ILE A 33 4.77 7.56 -7.39
CA ILE A 33 4.51 6.12 -7.52
C ILE A 33 3.12 5.75 -6.96
N SER A 34 2.62 6.45 -5.94
CA SER A 34 1.26 6.25 -5.42
C SER A 34 0.20 6.66 -6.43
N LEU A 35 0.38 7.82 -7.08
CA LEU A 35 -0.52 8.30 -8.13
C LEU A 35 -0.51 7.38 -9.36
N LEU A 36 0.68 6.92 -9.79
CA LEU A 36 0.78 5.87 -10.80
C LEU A 36 0.05 4.60 -10.38
N GLY A 37 0.14 4.22 -9.10
CA GLY A 37 -0.61 3.09 -8.56
C GLY A 37 -2.11 3.25 -8.74
N VAL A 38 -2.67 4.41 -8.39
CA VAL A 38 -4.10 4.70 -8.63
C VAL A 38 -4.43 4.62 -10.11
N GLY A 39 -3.63 5.27 -10.96
CA GLY A 39 -3.84 5.30 -12.41
C GLY A 39 -3.81 3.91 -13.04
N PHE A 40 -2.82 3.08 -12.72
CA PHE A 40 -2.71 1.72 -13.24
C PHE A 40 -3.77 0.78 -12.69
N SER A 41 -4.20 0.92 -11.43
CA SER A 41 -5.31 0.13 -10.89
C SER A 41 -6.63 0.49 -11.56
N MET A 42 -6.89 1.79 -11.81
CA MET A 42 -8.04 2.24 -12.59
C MET A 42 -7.98 1.69 -14.02
N PHE A 43 -6.83 1.84 -14.69
CA PHE A 43 -6.63 1.34 -16.04
C PHE A 43 -6.85 -0.18 -16.12
N HIS A 44 -6.30 -0.95 -15.18
CA HIS A 44 -6.52 -2.39 -15.07
C HIS A 44 -8.01 -2.72 -14.99
N ALA A 45 -8.77 -2.05 -14.11
CA ALA A 45 -10.21 -2.26 -13.99
C ALA A 45 -10.97 -1.93 -15.29
N LEU A 46 -10.59 -0.86 -15.99
CA LEU A 46 -11.23 -0.45 -17.24
C LEU A 46 -10.94 -1.41 -18.40
N VAL A 47 -9.75 -1.99 -18.47
CA VAL A 47 -9.40 -2.96 -19.52
C VAL A 47 -10.23 -4.24 -19.40
N LEU A 48 -10.71 -4.60 -18.20
CA LEU A 48 -11.60 -5.76 -18.00
C LEU A 48 -12.92 -5.64 -18.78
N LEU A 49 -13.39 -4.43 -19.08
CA LEU A 49 -14.58 -4.23 -19.93
C LEU A 49 -14.37 -4.73 -21.37
N GLY A 50 -13.12 -4.88 -21.79
CA GLY A 50 -12.75 -5.47 -23.08
C GLY A 50 -12.58 -6.98 -23.04
N ASP A 51 -12.68 -7.62 -21.88
CA ASP A 51 -12.48 -9.05 -21.73
C ASP A 51 -13.63 -9.86 -22.35
N ARG A 52 -13.31 -10.75 -23.29
CA ARG A 52 -14.30 -11.56 -24.01
C ARG A 52 -14.58 -12.91 -23.36
N TYR A 53 -13.83 -13.28 -22.33
CA TYR A 53 -13.98 -14.56 -21.64
C TYR A 53 -15.04 -14.44 -20.54
N ILE A 54 -14.84 -13.53 -19.60
CA ILE A 54 -15.76 -13.22 -18.50
C ILE A 54 -16.89 -12.30 -18.99
N ASN A 55 -16.61 -11.41 -19.95
CA ASN A 55 -17.56 -10.43 -20.49
C ASN A 55 -18.10 -9.49 -19.39
N TYR A 56 -17.19 -8.83 -18.69
CA TYR A 56 -17.53 -7.88 -17.63
C TYR A 56 -18.37 -6.71 -18.15
N ASP A 57 -19.45 -6.40 -17.43
CA ASP A 57 -20.13 -5.11 -17.56
C ASP A 57 -19.59 -4.05 -16.57
N PHE A 58 -20.06 -2.81 -16.71
CA PHE A 58 -19.64 -1.71 -15.85
C PHE A 58 -20.00 -1.93 -14.37
N ALA A 59 -21.16 -2.53 -14.08
CA ALA A 59 -21.59 -2.77 -12.71
C ALA A 59 -20.70 -3.82 -12.04
N GLN A 60 -20.34 -4.89 -12.75
CA GLN A 60 -19.44 -5.92 -12.26
C GLN A 60 -18.02 -5.39 -11.98
N VAL A 61 -17.56 -4.38 -12.73
CA VAL A 61 -16.29 -3.70 -12.48
C VAL A 61 -16.38 -2.69 -11.33
N ALA A 62 -17.51 -1.98 -11.18
CA ALA A 62 -17.66 -0.87 -10.24
C ALA A 62 -18.34 -1.23 -8.91
N ILE A 63 -18.94 -2.41 -8.76
CA ILE A 63 -19.65 -2.81 -7.54
C ILE A 63 -18.90 -3.99 -6.92
N PRO A 64 -18.35 -3.84 -5.69
CA PRO A 64 -17.72 -4.94 -4.99
C PRO A 64 -18.60 -6.18 -4.96
N PHE A 65 -17.99 -7.34 -5.26
CA PHE A 65 -18.64 -8.65 -5.21
C PHE A 65 -19.72 -8.91 -6.28
N ALA A 66 -19.92 -8.00 -7.23
CA ALA A 66 -20.88 -8.19 -8.32
C ALA A 66 -20.35 -9.08 -9.47
N SER A 67 -19.06 -9.38 -9.49
CA SER A 67 -18.44 -10.27 -10.48
C SER A 67 -19.03 -11.68 -10.44
N SER A 68 -19.24 -12.28 -11.61
CA SER A 68 -19.55 -13.72 -11.73
C SER A 68 -18.31 -14.62 -11.56
N TYR A 69 -17.11 -14.06 -11.73
CA TYR A 69 -15.83 -14.73 -11.56
C TYR A 69 -15.19 -14.35 -10.23
N GLU A 70 -14.88 -15.35 -9.40
CA GLU A 70 -14.21 -15.18 -8.10
C GLU A 70 -14.74 -13.98 -7.28
N PRO A 71 -16.07 -13.91 -7.02
CA PRO A 71 -16.75 -12.70 -6.53
C PRO A 71 -16.09 -12.11 -5.27
N VAL A 72 -15.68 -12.98 -4.33
CA VAL A 72 -15.03 -12.57 -3.08
C VAL A 72 -13.70 -11.89 -3.35
N TRP A 73 -12.85 -12.50 -4.17
CA TRP A 73 -11.48 -12.04 -4.41
C TRP A 73 -11.43 -10.84 -5.35
N VAL A 74 -12.31 -10.80 -6.36
CA VAL A 74 -12.50 -9.61 -7.20
C VAL A 74 -13.05 -8.45 -6.36
N GLY A 75 -14.05 -8.72 -5.52
CA GLY A 75 -14.60 -7.75 -4.57
C GLY A 75 -13.57 -7.15 -3.61
N LEU A 76 -12.62 -7.97 -3.11
CA LEU A 76 -11.50 -7.47 -2.32
C LEU A 76 -10.57 -6.55 -3.13
N GLY A 77 -10.33 -6.84 -4.41
CA GLY A 77 -9.59 -5.95 -5.30
C GLY A 77 -10.29 -4.59 -5.47
N GLN A 78 -11.61 -4.60 -5.68
CA GLN A 78 -12.45 -3.40 -5.82
C GLN A 78 -12.44 -2.57 -4.53
N LEU A 79 -12.67 -3.19 -3.37
CA LEU A 79 -12.54 -2.53 -2.06
C LEU A 79 -11.13 -1.99 -1.83
N GLY A 80 -10.10 -2.75 -2.20
CA GLY A 80 -8.70 -2.34 -2.17
C GLY A 80 -8.49 -1.04 -2.93
N PHE A 81 -9.02 -0.94 -4.14
CA PHE A 81 -8.95 0.26 -4.96
C PHE A 81 -9.68 1.46 -4.33
N TYR A 82 -10.89 1.28 -3.78
CA TYR A 82 -11.60 2.37 -3.10
C TYR A 82 -10.89 2.86 -1.85
N VAL A 83 -10.36 1.95 -1.04
CA VAL A 83 -9.54 2.31 0.12
C VAL A 83 -8.27 3.04 -0.33
N MET A 84 -7.64 2.61 -1.42
CA MET A 84 -6.50 3.30 -2.03
C MET A 84 -6.84 4.75 -2.40
N LEU A 85 -8.01 4.98 -3.02
CA LEU A 85 -8.48 6.32 -3.35
C LEU A 85 -8.69 7.18 -2.09
N ILE A 86 -9.34 6.64 -1.07
CA ILE A 86 -9.56 7.34 0.21
C ILE A 86 -8.21 7.74 0.84
N VAL A 87 -7.25 6.81 0.89
CA VAL A 87 -5.92 7.06 1.44
C VAL A 87 -5.20 8.14 0.65
N THR A 88 -5.18 8.06 -0.68
CA THR A 88 -4.54 9.07 -1.55
C THR A 88 -5.19 10.44 -1.41
N LEU A 89 -6.52 10.51 -1.48
CA LEU A 89 -7.26 11.77 -1.37
C LEU A 89 -7.14 12.40 0.03
N SER A 90 -7.02 11.58 1.09
CA SER A 90 -6.81 12.07 2.45
C SER A 90 -5.56 12.94 2.58
N PHE A 91 -4.53 12.70 1.77
CA PHE A 91 -3.32 13.52 1.74
C PHE A 91 -3.65 14.95 1.32
N TYR A 92 -4.43 15.15 0.26
CA TYR A 92 -4.76 16.50 -0.24
C TYR A 92 -5.63 17.31 0.73
N VAL A 93 -6.40 16.65 1.59
CA VAL A 93 -7.22 17.31 2.63
C VAL A 93 -6.58 17.30 4.02
N ARG A 94 -5.34 16.81 4.18
CA ARG A 94 -4.67 16.61 5.48
C ARG A 94 -4.58 17.87 6.35
N GLN A 95 -4.51 19.05 5.72
CA GLN A 95 -4.49 20.33 6.43
C GLN A 95 -5.82 20.64 7.13
N LYS A 96 -6.95 20.15 6.58
CA LYS A 96 -8.29 20.34 7.15
C LYS A 96 -8.62 19.31 8.24
N ILE A 97 -8.23 18.05 8.04
CA ILE A 97 -8.55 16.95 8.97
C ILE A 97 -7.52 16.78 10.11
N GLY A 98 -6.38 17.46 10.01
CA GLY A 98 -5.29 17.40 10.98
C GLY A 98 -4.36 16.20 10.80
N GLN A 99 -3.11 16.38 11.23
CA GLN A 99 -2.03 15.39 11.04
C GLN A 99 -2.28 14.06 11.74
N LYS A 100 -2.92 14.07 12.91
CA LYS A 100 -3.23 12.85 13.66
C LYS A 100 -4.24 11.98 12.91
N THR A 101 -5.35 12.58 12.47
CA THR A 101 -6.41 11.91 11.70
C THR A 101 -5.88 11.40 10.38
N TRP A 102 -5.17 12.25 9.63
CA TRP A 102 -4.55 11.84 8.37
C TRP A 102 -3.65 10.62 8.54
N ARG A 103 -2.82 10.59 9.59
CA ARG A 103 -1.91 9.46 9.84
C ARG A 103 -2.68 8.16 10.14
N VAL A 104 -3.79 8.22 10.87
CA VAL A 104 -4.65 7.06 11.13
C VAL A 104 -5.24 6.53 9.83
N ILE A 105 -5.81 7.42 9.00
CA ILE A 105 -6.34 7.04 7.68
C ILE A 105 -5.23 6.46 6.80
N HIS A 106 -4.06 7.08 6.80
CA HIS A 106 -2.93 6.63 5.98
C HIS A 106 -2.42 5.25 6.39
N TYR A 107 -2.55 4.83 7.66
CA TYR A 107 -2.23 3.45 8.06
C TYR A 107 -3.16 2.39 7.47
N VAL A 108 -4.35 2.78 7.00
CA VAL A 108 -5.23 1.85 6.27
C VAL A 108 -4.60 1.41 4.93
N SER A 109 -3.57 2.10 4.44
CA SER A 109 -2.79 1.65 3.26
C SER A 109 -2.23 0.23 3.41
N PHE A 110 -1.90 -0.23 4.62
CA PHE A 110 -1.46 -1.61 4.84
C PHE A 110 -2.54 -2.62 4.46
N LEU A 111 -3.81 -2.27 4.74
CA LEU A 111 -4.96 -3.07 4.35
C LEU A 111 -5.14 -3.07 2.82
N THR A 112 -4.96 -1.92 2.16
CA THR A 112 -4.96 -1.85 0.68
C THR A 112 -3.97 -2.83 0.06
N TYR A 113 -2.73 -2.89 0.55
CA TYR A 113 -1.74 -3.84 0.05
C TYR A 113 -2.17 -5.30 0.30
N GLY A 114 -2.67 -5.61 1.50
CA GLY A 114 -3.18 -6.95 1.81
C GLY A 114 -4.32 -7.39 0.90
N MET A 115 -5.31 -6.51 0.68
CA MET A 115 -6.43 -6.78 -0.24
C MET A 115 -5.95 -6.99 -1.67
N ALA A 116 -5.05 -6.15 -2.17
CA ALA A 116 -4.50 -6.27 -3.52
C ALA A 116 -3.65 -7.54 -3.70
N LEU A 117 -2.86 -7.91 -2.70
CA LEU A 117 -2.04 -9.12 -2.72
C LEU A 117 -2.93 -10.38 -2.73
N LEU A 118 -3.94 -10.44 -1.85
CA LEU A 118 -4.90 -11.54 -1.83
C LEU A 118 -5.68 -11.65 -3.13
N HIS A 119 -6.16 -10.53 -3.66
CA HIS A 119 -6.80 -10.45 -4.98
C HIS A 119 -5.90 -11.04 -6.09
N GLY A 120 -4.64 -10.60 -6.18
CA GLY A 120 -3.71 -11.11 -7.19
C GLY A 120 -3.38 -12.61 -7.02
N LEU A 121 -3.19 -13.07 -5.79
CA LEU A 121 -2.87 -14.47 -5.48
C LEU A 121 -3.99 -15.44 -5.85
N THR A 122 -5.24 -15.02 -5.68
CA THR A 122 -6.42 -15.91 -5.76
C THR A 122 -7.19 -15.74 -7.07
N ALA A 123 -7.35 -14.51 -7.57
CA ALA A 123 -8.11 -14.24 -8.79
C ALA A 123 -7.23 -14.03 -10.04
N GLY A 124 -5.92 -13.85 -9.87
CA GLY A 124 -4.99 -13.60 -10.96
C GLY A 124 -4.80 -14.81 -11.87
N SER A 125 -5.06 -14.64 -13.18
CA SER A 125 -4.90 -15.70 -14.19
C SER A 125 -3.50 -16.30 -14.23
N ASP A 126 -2.49 -15.47 -13.98
CA ASP A 126 -1.07 -15.85 -14.05
C ASP A 126 -0.53 -16.36 -12.71
N THR A 127 -1.36 -16.51 -11.68
CA THR A 127 -0.90 -16.85 -10.32
C THR A 127 -0.13 -18.16 -10.25
N SER A 128 -0.41 -19.13 -11.12
CA SER A 128 0.29 -20.41 -11.19
C SER A 128 1.69 -20.29 -11.82
N LEU A 129 2.00 -19.19 -12.49
CA LEU A 129 3.28 -19.01 -13.17
C LEU A 129 4.40 -18.68 -12.16
N PRO A 130 5.61 -19.27 -12.33
CA PRO A 130 6.71 -19.07 -11.38
C PRO A 130 7.09 -17.60 -11.15
N TRP A 131 7.05 -16.77 -12.20
CA TRP A 131 7.40 -15.36 -12.09
C TRP A 131 6.41 -14.57 -11.24
N ALA A 132 5.11 -14.92 -11.30
CA ALA A 132 4.08 -14.27 -10.50
C ALA A 132 4.23 -14.67 -9.03
N GLN A 133 4.46 -15.95 -8.76
CA GLN A 133 4.77 -16.46 -7.41
C GLN A 133 6.00 -15.77 -6.81
N GLN A 134 7.09 -15.66 -7.58
CA GLN A 134 8.30 -14.94 -7.14
C GLN A 134 7.99 -13.48 -6.81
N TYR A 135 7.19 -12.81 -7.64
CA TYR A 135 6.79 -11.43 -7.39
C TYR A 135 5.99 -11.29 -6.08
N TYR A 136 5.07 -12.21 -5.79
CA TYR A 136 4.32 -12.23 -4.52
C TYR A 136 5.22 -12.45 -3.31
N TRP A 137 6.12 -13.42 -3.37
CA TRP A 137 7.06 -13.69 -2.27
C TRP A 137 8.02 -12.54 -2.01
N VAL A 138 8.60 -11.96 -3.06
CA VAL A 138 9.51 -10.82 -2.93
C VAL A 138 8.78 -9.59 -2.40
N SER A 139 7.61 -9.28 -2.96
CA SER A 139 6.86 -8.09 -2.54
C SER A 139 6.32 -8.22 -1.12
N GLY A 140 5.65 -9.33 -0.79
CA GLY A 140 5.10 -9.58 0.53
C GLY A 140 6.17 -9.77 1.59
N GLY A 141 7.20 -10.57 1.28
CA GLY A 141 8.32 -10.86 2.17
C GLY A 141 9.13 -9.61 2.50
N SER A 142 9.46 -8.77 1.51
CA SER A 142 10.19 -7.52 1.76
C SER A 142 9.40 -6.54 2.62
N LEU A 143 8.09 -6.39 2.40
CA LEU A 143 7.26 -5.51 3.22
C LEU A 143 7.07 -6.04 4.64
N LEU A 144 6.87 -7.36 4.80
CA LEU A 144 6.80 -7.99 6.12
C LEU A 144 8.10 -7.77 6.88
N PHE A 145 9.25 -8.00 6.24
CA PHE A 145 10.57 -7.74 6.83
C PHE A 145 10.72 -6.28 7.26
N LEU A 146 10.42 -5.32 6.38
CA LEU A 146 10.53 -3.89 6.68
C LEU A 146 9.59 -3.46 7.83
N LEU A 147 8.39 -4.02 7.88
CA LEU A 147 7.42 -3.77 8.95
C LEU A 147 7.90 -4.33 10.29
N MET A 148 8.40 -5.58 10.31
CA MET A 148 8.95 -6.20 11.52
C MET A 148 10.17 -5.43 12.02
N TYR A 149 11.10 -5.07 11.13
CA TYR A 149 12.26 -4.25 11.44
C TYR A 149 11.85 -2.92 12.10
N ARG A 150 10.82 -2.26 11.56
CA ARG A 150 10.26 -1.02 12.12
C ARG A 150 9.70 -1.23 13.53
N ILE A 151 8.94 -2.29 13.76
CA ILE A 151 8.36 -2.61 15.07
C ILE A 151 9.48 -2.82 16.10
N VAL A 152 10.49 -3.61 15.76
CA VAL A 152 11.63 -3.90 16.64
C VAL A 152 12.38 -2.61 17.03
N ILE A 153 12.71 -1.75 16.05
CA ILE A 153 13.39 -0.48 16.32
C ILE A 153 12.54 0.46 17.16
N SER A 154 11.23 0.54 16.87
CA SER A 154 10.32 1.39 17.62
C SER A 154 10.19 0.94 19.08
N LEU A 155 10.29 -0.36 19.35
CA LEU A 155 10.26 -0.90 20.71
C LEU A 155 11.60 -0.71 21.43
N SER A 156 12.73 -0.87 20.71
CA SER A 156 14.07 -0.65 21.27
C SER A 156 14.27 0.81 21.70
N ASN A 157 13.91 1.77 20.84
CA ASN A 157 14.04 3.20 21.14
C ASN A 157 13.17 3.67 22.31
N LYS A 158 12.07 2.96 22.64
CA LYS A 158 11.26 3.26 23.84
C LYS A 158 11.91 2.78 25.14
N LYS A 159 12.81 1.79 25.07
CA LYS A 159 13.48 1.21 26.24
C LYS A 159 14.75 1.94 26.66
N SER A 160 15.35 2.77 25.80
CA SER A 160 16.53 3.58 26.17
C SER A 160 16.14 4.63 27.22
N PRO A 161 16.62 4.54 28.48
CA PRO A 161 16.38 5.56 29.49
C PRO A 161 17.01 6.88 29.04
N ALA A 162 16.36 8.01 29.32
CA ALA A 162 16.97 9.32 29.11
C ALA A 162 18.29 9.39 29.90
N PRO A 163 19.40 9.90 29.31
CA PRO A 163 20.63 10.08 30.07
C PRO A 163 20.34 10.95 31.29
N ALA A 164 20.77 10.47 32.47
CA ALA A 164 20.63 11.21 33.71
C ALA A 164 21.20 12.62 33.51
N ARG A 165 20.38 13.64 33.78
CA ARG A 165 20.80 15.04 33.69
C ARG A 165 21.92 15.23 34.71
N VAL A 166 23.16 15.30 34.24
CA VAL A 166 24.30 15.67 35.09
C VAL A 166 24.09 17.13 35.46
N THR A 167 23.57 17.38 36.66
CA THR A 167 23.53 18.72 37.24
C THR A 167 24.93 19.01 37.75
N ASN A 168 25.65 19.87 37.03
CA ASN A 168 26.86 20.46 37.57
C ASN A 168 26.40 21.55 38.55
N GLU A 169 26.56 21.28 39.84
CA GLU A 169 26.53 22.30 40.91
C GLU A 169 27.91 22.97 41.03
#